data_AF-A0A356F1S8-F1
#
_entry.id   AF-A0A356F1S8-F1
#
_cell.length_a   1.000
_cell.length_b   1.000
_cell.length_c   1.000
_cell.angle_alpha   90.00
_cell.angle_beta   90.00
_cell.angle_gamma   90.00
#
_symmetry.space_group_name_H-M   'P 1'
#
loop_
_entity.id
_entity.type
_entity.pdbx_description
1 polymer ?
#
loop_
_entity_poly.entity_id
_entity_poly.type
_entity_poly.pdbx_seq_one_letter_code
_entity_poly.pdbx_strand_id
1 'polypeptide(L)'
;MDGIKIKTNYNVVGKFKTTLKVEKMTGRELFCILMGDVGNGDKCPNCGWIHSKLHEEFPDRVICPNLISLNKARKLYKESKPFVPDFNDFIDGYNFYGEMEFTYNGVTYGLMGIENKGVEFWGINTDIYEMFNSIDEFVEKAKIDGKPVKEIWNEVENANWLQ
;
A
#
# COMPACT_ATOMS: atom_id res chain seq x y z
N MET A 1 4.55 14.29 -41.27
CA MET A 1 5.04 13.72 -40.00
C MET A 1 4.52 12.30 -39.95
N ASP A 2 5.38 11.34 -40.28
CA ASP A 2 4.98 9.93 -40.34
C ASP A 2 4.74 9.42 -38.91
N GLY A 3 3.50 9.01 -38.65
CA GLY A 3 3.12 8.43 -37.37
C GLY A 3 3.87 7.12 -37.14
N ILE A 4 4.59 7.02 -36.03
CA ILE A 4 5.26 5.79 -35.61
C ILE A 4 4.17 4.77 -35.25
N LYS A 5 4.02 3.72 -36.06
CA LYS A 5 3.17 2.56 -35.72
C LYS A 5 3.96 1.64 -34.80
N ILE A 6 3.60 1.59 -33.52
CA ILE A 6 4.19 0.66 -32.56
C ILE A 6 3.29 -0.56 -32.46
N LYS A 7 3.86 -1.76 -32.69
CA LYS A 7 3.15 -3.03 -32.55
C LYS A 7 3.25 -3.45 -31.08
N THR A 8 2.14 -3.37 -30.36
CA THR A 8 2.04 -3.83 -28.98
C THR A 8 1.35 -5.19 -28.96
N ASN A 9 1.92 -6.15 -28.22
CA ASN A 9 1.27 -7.43 -27.97
C ASN A 9 0.51 -7.31 -26.65
N TYR A 10 -0.77 -6.98 -26.71
CA TYR A 10 -1.67 -7.07 -25.56
C TYR A 10 -2.78 -8.08 -25.86
N ASN A 11 -3.14 -8.90 -24.87
CA ASN A 11 -4.35 -9.72 -24.91
C ASN A 11 -5.47 -8.90 -24.27
N VAL A 12 -6.35 -8.31 -25.09
CA VAL A 12 -7.57 -7.68 -24.57
C VAL A 12 -8.62 -8.77 -24.37
N VAL A 13 -8.95 -9.06 -23.11
CA VAL A 13 -10.09 -9.91 -22.76
C VAL A 13 -11.29 -9.00 -22.47
N GLY A 14 -12.12 -8.72 -23.48
CA GLY A 14 -13.37 -7.96 -23.33
C GLY A 14 -13.51 -6.73 -24.23
N LYS A 15 -14.69 -6.09 -24.20
CA LYS A 15 -14.99 -4.84 -24.93
C LYS A 15 -14.88 -3.65 -23.98
N PHE A 16 -13.77 -2.91 -24.06
CA PHE A 16 -13.60 -1.65 -23.33
C PHE A 16 -13.21 -0.53 -24.30
N LYS A 17 -13.69 0.70 -24.04
CA LYS A 17 -13.16 1.92 -24.68
C LYS A 17 -11.92 2.32 -23.90
N THR A 18 -10.73 2.13 -24.48
CA THR A 18 -9.45 2.42 -23.81
C THR A 18 -8.80 3.65 -24.45
N THR A 19 -8.29 4.56 -23.63
CA THR A 19 -7.41 5.66 -24.06
C THR A 19 -5.98 5.35 -23.61
N LEU A 20 -5.08 5.08 -24.56
CA LEU A 20 -3.65 4.91 -24.27
C LEU A 20 -2.97 6.29 -24.17
N LYS A 21 -2.39 6.61 -23.01
CA LYS A 21 -1.52 7.76 -22.83
C LYS A 21 -0.08 7.28 -22.75
N VAL A 22 0.75 7.71 -23.70
CA VAL A 22 2.19 7.40 -23.70
C VAL A 22 2.91 8.42 -22.82
N GLU A 23 3.43 8.00 -21.67
CA GLU A 23 4.05 8.93 -20.71
C GLU A 23 5.58 9.07 -20.87
N LYS A 24 6.26 8.07 -21.45
CA LYS A 24 7.71 8.16 -21.72
C LYS A 24 8.15 7.16 -22.79
N MET A 25 9.06 7.57 -23.68
CA MET A 25 9.77 6.68 -24.61
C MET A 25 11.26 6.66 -24.26
N THR A 26 11.71 5.61 -23.59
CA THR A 26 13.14 5.32 -23.40
C THR A 26 13.37 3.84 -23.70
N GLY A 27 14.04 3.54 -24.82
CA GLY A 27 14.50 2.19 -25.17
C GLY A 27 13.41 1.12 -25.26
N ARG A 28 12.80 0.92 -26.44
CA ARG A 28 11.99 -0.24 -26.89
C ARG A 28 10.91 -0.84 -25.97
N GLU A 29 10.62 -0.28 -24.80
CA GLU A 29 9.55 -0.75 -23.92
C GLU A 29 8.51 0.36 -23.72
N LEU A 30 7.24 0.00 -23.98
CA LEU A 30 6.08 0.85 -23.73
C LEU A 30 5.45 0.44 -22.41
N PHE A 31 5.46 1.33 -21.42
CA PHE A 31 4.66 1.19 -20.22
C PHE A 31 3.25 1.70 -20.49
N CYS A 32 2.25 0.81 -20.40
CA CYS A 32 0.84 1.16 -20.53
C CYS A 32 0.15 0.94 -19.17
N ILE A 33 -0.53 1.96 -18.67
CA ILE A 33 -1.40 1.85 -17.49
C ILE A 33 -2.84 1.74 -18.01
N LEU A 34 -3.53 0.66 -17.66
CA LEU A 34 -4.98 0.55 -17.87
C LEU A 34 -5.67 1.38 -16.79
N MET A 35 -6.39 2.42 -17.20
CA MET A 35 -7.18 3.27 -16.30
C MET A 35 -8.66 2.91 -16.45
N GLY A 36 -9.33 2.62 -15.33
CA GLY A 36 -10.79 2.54 -15.29
C GLY A 36 -11.43 3.94 -15.27
N ASP A 37 -12.74 3.99 -15.52
CA ASP A 37 -13.52 5.23 -15.67
C ASP A 37 -13.55 6.11 -14.40
N VAL A 38 -13.18 5.56 -13.23
CA VAL A 38 -13.12 6.26 -11.94
C VAL A 38 -11.73 6.86 -11.62
N GLY A 39 -10.75 6.73 -12.52
CA GLY A 39 -9.40 7.29 -12.31
C GLY A 39 -8.48 6.45 -11.41
N ASN A 40 -8.94 5.27 -10.98
CA ASN A 40 -8.08 4.22 -10.47
C ASN A 40 -7.78 3.23 -11.61
N GLY A 41 -6.53 2.79 -11.71
CA GLY A 41 -6.11 1.79 -12.69
C GLY A 41 -6.10 0.37 -12.11
N ASP A 42 -5.87 -0.62 -12.96
CA ASP A 42 -5.62 -1.98 -12.50
C ASP A 42 -4.28 -2.07 -11.75
N LYS A 43 -4.16 -3.08 -10.88
CA LYS A 43 -2.91 -3.40 -10.18
C LYS A 43 -1.83 -3.74 -11.21
N CYS A 44 -0.71 -3.01 -11.18
CA CYS A 44 0.43 -3.25 -12.06
C CYS A 44 0.96 -4.67 -11.83
N PRO A 45 1.04 -5.53 -12.87
CA PRO A 45 1.50 -6.91 -12.71
C PRO A 45 3.00 -7.01 -12.38
N ASN A 46 3.78 -5.94 -12.63
CA ASN A 46 5.21 -5.93 -12.38
C ASN A 46 5.58 -5.49 -10.97
N CYS A 47 4.95 -4.43 -10.45
CA CYS A 47 5.31 -3.85 -9.15
C CYS A 47 4.16 -3.84 -8.13
N GLY A 48 2.95 -4.26 -8.51
CA GLY A 48 1.79 -4.28 -7.62
C GLY A 48 1.15 -2.91 -7.34
N TRP A 49 1.68 -1.83 -7.91
CA TRP A 49 1.13 -0.48 -7.76
C TRP A 49 -0.23 -0.34 -8.43
N ILE A 50 -1.18 0.27 -7.74
CA ILE A 50 -2.48 0.65 -8.29
C ILE A 50 -2.45 2.16 -8.56
N HIS A 51 -2.65 2.54 -9.82
CA HIS A 51 -2.73 3.95 -10.18
C HIS A 51 -3.94 4.59 -9.50
N SER A 52 -3.75 5.77 -8.90
CA SER A 52 -4.79 6.55 -8.24
C SER A 52 -4.44 8.02 -8.33
N LYS A 53 -5.40 8.86 -8.75
CA LYS A 53 -5.22 10.33 -8.82
C LYS A 53 -4.87 10.94 -7.47
N LEU A 54 -5.39 10.36 -6.39
CA LEU A 54 -5.17 10.87 -5.02
C LEU A 54 -3.71 10.76 -4.61
N HIS A 55 -2.99 9.75 -5.11
CA HIS A 55 -1.55 9.60 -4.89
C HIS A 55 -0.72 10.61 -5.68
N GLU A 56 -1.20 11.09 -6.83
CA GLU A 56 -0.51 12.18 -7.54
C GLU A 56 -0.69 13.52 -6.82
N GLU A 57 -1.85 13.74 -6.18
CA GLU A 57 -2.12 14.94 -5.37
C GLU A 57 -1.35 14.92 -4.04
N PHE A 58 -1.24 13.74 -3.40
CA PHE A 58 -0.58 13.57 -2.12
C PHE A 58 0.53 12.49 -2.19
N PRO A 59 1.65 12.76 -2.87
CA PRO A 59 2.63 11.73 -3.23
C PRO A 59 3.44 11.17 -2.05
N ASP A 60 3.42 11.84 -0.89
CA ASP A 60 4.11 11.41 0.32
C ASP A 60 3.21 10.68 1.31
N ARG A 61 1.90 10.58 1.05
CA ARG A 61 0.96 9.89 1.94
C ARG A 61 0.78 8.43 1.55
N VAL A 62 0.59 7.57 2.54
CA VAL A 62 0.11 6.18 2.37
C VAL A 62 -1.41 6.22 2.32
N ILE A 63 -2.00 5.83 1.19
CA ILE A 63 -3.42 6.02 0.91
C ILE A 63 -3.98 4.77 0.21
N CYS A 64 -5.19 4.35 0.58
CA CYS A 64 -5.86 3.25 -0.11
C CYS A 64 -5.93 3.51 -1.63
N PRO A 65 -5.57 2.52 -2.48
CA PRO A 65 -5.33 1.12 -2.14
C PRO A 65 -3.86 0.73 -1.96
N ASN A 66 -2.89 1.65 -2.03
CA ASN A 66 -1.46 1.31 -1.92
C ASN A 66 -0.98 1.47 -0.48
N LEU A 67 -0.18 0.50 -0.02
CA LEU A 67 0.35 0.47 1.35
C LEU A 67 1.69 1.20 1.50
N ILE A 68 2.14 1.91 0.46
CA ILE A 68 3.32 2.78 0.48
C ILE A 68 3.00 4.07 -0.26
N SER A 69 3.71 5.15 0.07
CA SER A 69 3.56 6.42 -0.66
C SER A 69 4.07 6.34 -2.09
N LEU A 70 3.57 7.22 -2.97
CA LEU A 70 3.99 7.27 -4.37
C LEU A 70 5.48 7.63 -4.51
N ASN A 71 5.99 8.53 -3.68
CA ASN A 71 7.40 8.88 -3.69
C ASN A 71 8.29 7.71 -3.24
N LYS A 72 7.84 6.93 -2.25
CA LYS A 72 8.51 5.68 -1.87
C LYS A 72 8.48 4.65 -3.00
N ALA A 73 7.32 4.45 -3.63
CA ALA A 73 7.19 3.56 -4.79
C ALA A 73 8.14 3.96 -5.93
N ARG A 74 8.22 5.26 -6.27
CA ARG A 74 9.15 5.80 -7.27
C ARG A 74 10.62 5.53 -6.91
N LYS A 75 10.99 5.61 -5.63
CA LYS A 75 12.34 5.30 -5.14
C LYS A 75 12.64 3.80 -5.27
N LEU A 76 11.77 2.94 -4.74
CA LEU A 76 11.95 1.48 -4.78
C LEU A 76 12.01 0.95 -6.22
N TYR A 77 11.22 1.53 -7.13
CA TYR A 77 11.26 1.18 -8.55
C TYR A 77 12.64 1.43 -9.17
N LYS A 78 13.24 2.60 -8.91
CA LYS A 78 14.59 2.94 -9.39
C LYS A 78 15.66 2.01 -8.82
N GLU A 79 15.44 1.53 -7.59
CA GLU A 79 16.34 0.61 -6.88
C GLU A 79 16.06 -0.86 -7.22
N SER A 80 15.07 -1.17 -8.08
CA SER A 80 14.61 -2.54 -8.37
C SER A 80 14.24 -3.35 -7.11
N LYS A 81 13.66 -2.66 -6.11
CA LYS A 81 13.20 -3.25 -4.85
C LYS A 81 11.69 -3.49 -4.86
N PRO A 82 11.20 -4.50 -4.12
CA PRO A 82 9.78 -4.79 -4.03
C PRO A 82 9.04 -3.67 -3.25
N PHE A 83 7.75 -3.50 -3.54
CA PHE A 83 6.89 -2.49 -2.92
C PHE A 83 6.29 -3.06 -1.63
N VAL A 84 7.15 -3.29 -0.64
CA VAL A 84 6.77 -3.84 0.67
C VAL A 84 6.67 -2.70 1.67
N PRO A 85 5.57 -2.59 2.45
CA PRO A 85 5.44 -1.58 3.49
C PRO A 85 6.39 -1.87 4.66
N ASP A 86 7.07 -0.85 5.14
CA ASP A 86 7.75 -0.89 6.44
C ASP A 86 6.84 -0.41 7.57
N PHE A 87 7.34 -0.45 8.81
CA PHE A 87 6.55 -0.08 9.98
C PHE A 87 6.06 1.36 9.90
N ASN A 88 6.86 2.28 9.33
CA ASN A 88 6.44 3.66 9.20
C ASN A 88 5.32 3.80 8.17
N ASP A 89 5.38 3.07 7.04
CA ASP A 89 4.26 3.09 6.09
C ASP A 89 2.96 2.57 6.73
N PHE A 90 3.05 1.56 7.60
CA PHE A 90 1.90 1.04 8.34
C PHE A 90 1.31 2.09 9.30
N ILE A 91 2.17 2.79 10.06
CA ILE A 91 1.74 3.88 10.95
C ILE A 91 1.18 5.06 10.15
N ASP A 92 1.76 5.39 8.99
CA ASP A 92 1.23 6.42 8.09
C ASP A 92 -0.13 6.02 7.50
N GLY A 93 -0.30 4.75 7.15
CA GLY A 93 -1.58 4.18 6.73
C GLY A 93 -2.64 4.31 7.83
N TYR A 94 -2.28 3.94 9.07
CA TYR A 94 -3.13 4.13 10.24
C TYR A 94 -3.48 5.61 10.46
N ASN A 95 -2.53 6.52 10.38
CA ASN A 95 -2.78 7.96 10.58
C ASN A 95 -3.72 8.54 9.51
N PHE A 96 -3.77 7.95 8.32
CA PHE A 96 -4.68 8.36 7.26
C PHE A 96 -6.07 7.73 7.37
N TYR A 97 -6.14 6.42 7.65
CA TYR A 97 -7.38 5.65 7.57
C TYR A 97 -8.03 5.37 8.94
N GLY A 98 -7.25 5.39 10.01
CA GLY A 98 -7.67 5.11 11.37
C GLY A 98 -7.67 3.63 11.73
N GLU A 99 -7.47 2.72 10.78
CA GLU A 99 -7.49 1.28 11.01
C GLU A 99 -6.56 0.52 10.07
N MET A 100 -5.86 -0.46 10.61
CA MET A 100 -4.89 -1.28 9.87
C MET A 100 -4.82 -2.69 10.49
N GLU A 101 -4.34 -3.64 9.73
CA GLU A 101 -4.05 -4.99 10.21
C GLU A 101 -2.70 -5.49 9.70
N PHE A 102 -2.13 -6.47 10.40
CA PHE A 102 -0.95 -7.20 9.96
C PHE A 102 -0.96 -8.62 10.52
N THR A 103 -0.20 -9.53 9.91
CA THR A 103 -0.04 -10.90 10.39
C THR A 103 1.36 -11.11 10.92
N TYR A 104 1.48 -11.71 12.10
CA TYR A 104 2.75 -12.14 12.68
C TYR A 104 2.59 -13.53 13.28
N ASN A 105 3.51 -14.45 12.93
CA ASN A 105 3.51 -15.83 13.43
C ASN A 105 2.14 -16.55 13.28
N GLY A 106 1.46 -16.33 12.15
CA GLY A 106 0.16 -16.92 11.85
C GLY A 106 -1.04 -16.30 12.57
N VAL A 107 -0.85 -15.24 13.36
CA VAL A 107 -1.91 -14.47 14.02
C VAL A 107 -2.09 -13.13 13.32
N THR A 108 -3.32 -12.78 12.98
CA THR A 108 -3.69 -11.45 12.49
C THR A 108 -3.95 -10.52 13.68
N TYR A 109 -3.29 -9.38 13.67
CA TYR A 109 -3.43 -8.31 14.64
C TYR A 109 -4.11 -7.12 13.99
N GLY A 110 -5.11 -6.56 14.67
CA GLY A 110 -5.83 -5.36 14.25
C GLY A 110 -5.42 -4.16 15.10
N LEU A 111 -5.44 -2.99 14.47
CA LEU A 111 -5.26 -1.68 15.08
C LEU A 111 -6.39 -0.76 14.62
N MET A 112 -7.13 -0.15 15.56
CA MET A 112 -8.23 0.78 15.21
C MET A 112 -8.26 1.97 16.16
N GLY A 113 -8.42 3.16 15.59
CA GLY A 113 -8.64 4.39 16.33
C GLY A 113 -10.08 4.46 16.84
N ILE A 114 -10.23 4.70 18.14
CA ILE A 114 -11.52 4.87 18.80
C ILE A 114 -11.66 6.34 19.23
N GLU A 115 -12.69 6.99 18.70
CA GLU A 115 -12.96 8.40 18.95
C GLU A 115 -12.99 8.71 20.46
N ASN A 116 -12.18 9.68 20.89
CA ASN A 116 -12.03 10.10 22.29
C ASN A 116 -11.54 9.02 23.28
N LYS A 117 -11.05 7.87 22.80
CA LYS A 117 -10.51 6.79 23.66
C LYS A 117 -9.07 6.38 23.34
N GLY A 118 -8.61 6.59 22.11
CA GLY A 118 -7.24 6.28 21.70
C GLY A 118 -7.19 5.18 20.64
N VAL A 119 -6.32 4.20 20.82
CA VAL A 119 -6.03 3.14 19.83
C VAL A 119 -6.26 1.78 20.46
N GLU A 120 -7.14 1.00 19.85
CA GLU A 120 -7.42 -0.40 20.18
C GLU A 120 -6.48 -1.30 19.40
N PHE A 121 -5.87 -2.28 20.08
CA PHE A 121 -4.97 -3.27 19.50
C PHE A 121 -5.36 -4.67 19.97
N TRP A 122 -5.55 -5.60 19.05
CA TRP A 122 -5.99 -6.96 19.39
C TRP A 122 -5.39 -8.01 18.45
N GLY A 123 -5.26 -9.25 18.93
CA GLY A 123 -4.88 -10.41 18.12
C GLY A 123 -6.02 -11.41 17.97
N ILE A 124 -6.33 -11.83 16.74
CA ILE A 124 -7.39 -12.81 16.47
C ILE A 124 -7.06 -14.16 17.12
N ASN A 125 -8.00 -14.72 17.88
CA ASN A 125 -7.84 -15.98 18.62
C ASN A 125 -6.68 -15.96 19.65
N THR A 126 -6.39 -14.79 20.21
CA THR A 126 -5.42 -14.61 21.30
C THR A 126 -6.06 -13.89 22.48
N ASP A 127 -5.36 -13.88 23.62
CA ASP A 127 -5.74 -13.06 24.78
C ASP A 127 -5.23 -11.61 24.67
N ILE A 128 -4.59 -11.23 23.55
CA ILE A 128 -4.07 -9.87 23.35
C ILE A 128 -5.24 -8.94 23.02
N TYR A 129 -5.49 -8.02 23.94
CA TYR A 129 -6.37 -6.88 23.79
C TYR A 129 -5.83 -5.73 24.64
N GLU A 130 -5.42 -4.64 24.01
CA GLU A 130 -4.83 -3.48 24.68
C GLU A 130 -5.42 -2.18 24.13
N MET A 131 -5.57 -1.19 25.02
CA MET A 131 -5.95 0.17 24.69
C MET A 131 -4.77 1.10 24.96
N PHE A 132 -4.35 1.85 23.95
CA PHE A 132 -3.34 2.89 24.05
C PHE A 132 -4.00 4.26 23.96
N ASN A 133 -3.48 5.27 24.65
CA ASN A 133 -4.05 6.63 24.60
C ASN A 133 -3.76 7.34 23.26
N SER A 134 -2.72 6.92 22.55
CA SER A 134 -2.31 7.48 21.27
C SER A 134 -1.54 6.46 20.42
N ILE A 135 -1.38 6.78 19.13
CA ILE A 135 -0.55 5.98 18.23
C ILE A 135 0.94 5.99 18.65
N ASP A 136 1.43 7.11 19.20
CA ASP A 136 2.79 7.20 19.73
C ASP A 136 2.99 6.22 20.91
N GLU A 137 1.99 6.11 21.78
CA GLU A 137 2.04 5.17 22.89
C GLU A 137 2.02 3.71 22.39
N PHE A 138 1.22 3.40 21.36
CA PHE A 138 1.28 2.09 20.69
C PHE A 138 2.69 1.81 20.15
N VAL A 139 3.29 2.74 19.41
CA VAL A 139 4.65 2.59 18.82
C VAL A 139 5.71 2.33 19.90
N GLU A 140 5.57 2.95 21.06
CA GLU A 140 6.52 2.82 22.17
C GLU A 140 6.33 1.55 22.99
N LYS A 141 5.07 1.16 23.25
CA LYS A 141 4.73 0.18 24.30
C LYS A 141 4.18 -1.14 23.78
N ALA A 142 3.55 -1.16 22.60
CA ALA A 142 2.89 -2.37 22.11
C ALA A 142 3.91 -3.48 21.88
N LYS A 143 3.57 -4.68 22.35
CA LYS A 143 4.43 -5.85 22.28
C LYS A 143 3.64 -7.09 21.89
N ILE A 144 4.28 -7.98 21.14
CA ILE A 144 3.81 -9.35 20.89
C ILE A 144 4.91 -10.28 21.39
N ASP A 145 4.56 -11.25 22.23
CA ASP A 145 5.50 -12.18 22.86
C ASP A 145 6.71 -11.48 23.54
N GLY A 146 6.44 -10.32 24.15
CA GLY A 146 7.46 -9.50 24.83
C GLY A 146 8.36 -8.66 23.92
N LYS A 147 8.27 -8.81 22.59
CA LYS A 147 9.01 -8.01 21.60
C LYS A 147 8.20 -6.78 21.17
N PRO A 148 8.81 -5.58 21.06
CA PRO A 148 8.14 -4.40 20.50
C PRO A 148 7.64 -4.66 19.07
N VAL A 149 6.43 -4.19 18.75
CA VAL A 149 5.83 -4.40 17.41
C VAL A 149 6.72 -3.86 16.29
N LYS A 150 7.38 -2.72 16.50
CA LYS A 150 8.33 -2.14 15.53
C LYS A 150 9.54 -3.03 15.24
N GLU A 151 9.93 -3.89 16.18
CA GLU A 151 11.12 -4.74 16.06
C GLU A 151 10.83 -6.05 15.32
N ILE A 152 9.57 -6.51 15.33
CA ILE A 152 9.15 -7.72 14.60
C ILE A 152 8.84 -7.45 13.13
N TRP A 153 8.92 -6.19 12.66
CA TRP A 153 8.39 -5.80 11.35
C TRP A 153 9.00 -6.54 10.16
N ASN A 154 10.25 -6.99 10.27
CA ASN A 154 10.89 -7.78 9.22
C ASN A 154 10.28 -9.19 9.05
N GLU A 155 9.51 -9.65 10.03
CA GLU A 155 8.82 -10.94 10.06
C GLU A 155 7.30 -10.78 9.83
N VAL A 156 6.82 -9.55 9.65
CA VAL A 156 5.39 -9.26 9.43
C VAL A 156 4.98 -9.64 8.01
N GLU A 157 3.82 -10.26 7.91
CA GLU A 157 3.15 -10.64 6.67
C GLU A 157 1.81 -9.90 6.54
N ASN A 158 1.29 -9.80 5.33
CA ASN A 158 -0.08 -9.32 5.05
C ASN A 158 -0.47 -8.02 5.77
N ALA A 159 0.46 -7.06 5.93
CA ALA A 159 0.10 -5.71 6.35
C ALA A 159 -0.92 -5.13 5.37
N ASN A 160 -2.06 -4.64 5.87
CA ASN A 160 -3.15 -4.17 5.03
C ASN A 160 -4.05 -3.18 5.77
N TRP A 161 -4.99 -2.58 5.03
CA TRP A 161 -6.16 -1.94 5.62
C TRP A 161 -6.99 -3.00 6.33
N LEU A 162 -7.56 -2.66 7.50
CA LEU A 162 -8.48 -3.55 8.21
C LEU A 162 -9.69 -3.86 7.30
N GLN A 163 -10.05 -5.15 7.18
CA GLN A 163 -11.14 -5.63 6.30
C GLN A 163 -12.40 -6.06 7.06
#